data_AF-A0A952HRX8-F1
#
_entry.id   AF-A0A952HRX8-F1
#
_cell.length_a   1.000
_cell.length_b   1.000
_cell.length_c   1.000
_cell.angle_alpha   90.00
_cell.angle_beta   90.00
_cell.angle_gamma   90.00
#
_symmetry.space_group_name_H-M   'P 1'
#
loop_
_entity.id
_entity.type
_entity.pdbx_description
1 polymer ?
#
loop_
_entity_poly.entity_id
_entity_poly.type
_entity_poly.pdbx_seq_one_letter_code
_entity_poly.pdbx_strand_id
1 'polypeptide(L)'
;MKELGVLCNCKFCRANSNARFENGDPVEADDYNTVSLYDREKNKYIIVDGVKYPLNRIVHTGGRRSVWIFLEENEEAILLSSKGKSFTDGRTKEEIEKEYEILKEYEASIHGCYKLTCHQTLLIVKK
;
A
#
# COMPACT_ATOMS: atom_id res chain seq x y z
N MET A 1 -8.89 1.90 9.45
CA MET A 1 -7.79 2.10 8.49
C MET A 1 -7.33 3.52 8.63
N LYS A 2 -6.05 3.77 8.37
CA LYS A 2 -5.51 5.14 8.34
C LYS A 2 -4.60 5.33 7.14
N GLU A 3 -4.93 6.30 6.31
CA GLU A 3 -4.02 6.78 5.28
C GLU A 3 -2.85 7.53 5.95
N LEU A 4 -1.64 7.04 5.72
CA LEU A 4 -0.40 7.65 6.20
C LEU A 4 0.13 8.71 5.23
N GLY A 5 -0.57 8.89 4.10
CA GLY A 5 -0.25 9.85 3.05
C GLY A 5 0.40 9.20 1.82
N VAL A 6 0.71 10.05 0.85
CA VAL A 6 1.44 9.65 -0.37
C VAL A 6 2.92 9.71 -0.06
N LEU A 7 3.54 8.55 0.17
CA LEU A 7 4.98 8.45 0.41
C LEU A 7 5.63 8.12 -0.93
N CYS A 8 5.94 9.17 -1.68
CA CYS A 8 6.67 9.11 -2.96
C CYS A 8 7.99 9.83 -2.77
N ASN A 9 9.10 9.11 -2.88
CA ASN A 9 10.43 9.73 -2.86
C ASN A 9 11.29 9.24 -4.01
N CYS A 10 10.68 9.06 -5.19
CA CYS A 10 11.43 8.75 -6.40
C CYS A 10 12.58 9.77 -6.53
N LYS A 11 13.79 9.37 -6.96
CA LYS A 11 14.93 10.30 -7.09
C LYS A 11 14.63 11.54 -7.94
N PHE A 12 13.60 11.47 -8.79
CA PHE A 12 13.07 12.54 -9.65
C PHE A 12 11.89 13.33 -9.03
N CYS A 13 11.41 12.94 -7.86
CA CYS A 13 10.26 13.44 -7.11
C CYS A 13 10.73 13.85 -5.73
N ARG A 14 11.73 14.73 -5.66
CA ARG A 14 12.06 15.31 -4.36
C ARG A 14 10.81 15.95 -3.77
N ALA A 15 10.40 15.53 -2.58
CA ALA A 15 9.92 16.44 -1.55
C ALA A 15 9.63 15.68 -0.24
N ASN A 16 10.28 16.11 0.84
CA ASN A 16 9.75 16.10 2.21
C ASN A 16 8.83 14.92 2.56
N SER A 17 9.35 13.70 2.65
CA SER A 17 8.59 12.69 3.37
C SER A 17 8.66 13.02 4.87
N ASN A 18 7.51 13.08 5.54
CA ASN A 18 7.43 13.04 7.00
C ASN A 18 7.54 11.60 7.54
N ALA A 19 7.83 10.65 6.64
CA ALA A 19 7.95 9.23 6.94
C ALA A 19 9.40 8.77 6.94
N ARG A 20 9.80 8.04 7.99
CA ARG A 20 11.13 7.45 8.16
C ARG A 20 11.00 5.99 8.57
N PHE A 21 11.97 5.16 8.22
CA PHE A 21 12.15 3.86 8.86
C PHE A 21 12.67 4.02 10.29
N GLU A 22 12.66 2.95 11.07
CA GLU A 22 13.17 2.94 12.45
C GLU A 22 14.64 3.36 12.55
N ASN A 23 15.45 3.01 11.55
CA ASN A 23 16.86 3.40 11.46
C ASN A 23 17.08 4.89 11.06
N GLY A 24 16.02 5.65 10.80
CA GLY A 24 16.08 7.05 10.41
C GLY A 24 16.19 7.31 8.91
N ASP A 25 16.24 6.26 8.08
CA ASP A 25 16.27 6.41 6.62
C ASP A 25 14.92 6.88 6.09
N PRO A 26 14.88 7.69 5.02
CA PRO A 26 13.62 8.04 4.36
C PRO A 26 12.91 6.80 3.84
N VAL A 27 11.58 6.78 3.95
CA VAL A 27 10.77 5.78 3.23
C VAL A 27 10.79 6.15 1.75
N GLU A 28 11.46 5.34 0.93
CA GLU A 28 11.52 5.50 -0.51
C GLU A 28 10.46 4.62 -1.18
N ALA A 29 9.68 5.19 -2.09
CA ALA A 29 8.85 4.44 -3.02
C ALA A 29 9.56 4.33 -4.35
N ASP A 30 10.74 3.70 -4.36
CA ASP A 30 11.24 3.15 -5.62
C ASP A 30 10.59 1.77 -5.80
N ASP A 31 10.18 1.51 -7.04
CA ASP A 31 9.58 0.31 -7.67
C ASP A 31 9.29 -0.84 -6.69
N TYR A 32 8.10 -1.44 -6.70
CA TYR A 32 7.53 -2.49 -5.80
C TYR A 32 8.50 -3.49 -5.08
N ASN A 33 9.75 -3.63 -5.54
CA ASN A 33 10.89 -4.33 -4.97
C ASN A 33 11.94 -3.48 -4.18
N THR A 34 11.80 -2.16 -4.00
CA THR A 34 12.87 -1.28 -3.44
C THR A 34 12.55 -0.57 -2.11
N VAL A 35 11.34 -0.77 -1.56
CA VAL A 35 11.31 -1.17 -0.14
C VAL A 35 11.53 -2.66 -0.20
N SER A 36 12.79 -3.04 -0.39
CA SER A 36 13.10 -4.44 -0.64
C SER A 36 12.57 -5.27 0.53
N LEU A 37 12.22 -6.52 0.30
CA LEU A 37 11.89 -7.45 1.39
C LEU A 37 12.91 -7.37 2.55
N TYR A 38 14.16 -6.99 2.22
CA TYR A 38 15.24 -6.60 3.13
C TYR A 38 14.88 -5.49 4.13
N ASP A 39 14.18 -4.43 3.72
CA ASP A 39 13.78 -3.32 4.59
C ASP A 39 12.62 -3.72 5.51
N ARG A 40 11.75 -4.65 5.06
CA ARG A 40 10.70 -5.24 5.89
C ARG A 40 11.23 -6.20 6.95
N GLU A 41 12.27 -6.96 6.62
CA GLU A 41 12.92 -7.86 7.57
C GLU A 41 13.77 -7.11 8.60
N LYS A 42 14.35 -5.96 8.22
CA LYS A 42 15.20 -5.15 9.11
C LYS A 42 14.44 -4.11 9.93
N ASN A 43 13.34 -3.56 9.43
CA ASN A 43 12.59 -2.50 10.11
C ASN A 43 11.24 -3.00 10.60
N LYS A 44 10.98 -2.84 11.89
CA LYS A 44 9.70 -3.22 12.50
C LYS A 44 8.61 -2.18 12.27
N TYR A 45 9.00 -0.92 12.09
CA TYR A 45 8.09 0.21 12.05
C TYR A 45 8.48 1.22 10.98
N ILE A 46 7.48 1.97 10.51
CA ILE A 46 7.70 3.30 9.93
C ILE A 46 7.22 4.35 10.93
N ILE A 47 7.91 5.48 10.97
CA ILE A 47 7.56 6.65 11.76
C ILE A 47 6.99 7.69 10.82
N VAL A 48 5.73 8.05 10.99
CA VAL A 48 5.06 9.11 10.21
C VAL A 48 4.57 10.16 11.19
N ASP A 49 5.03 11.41 11.00
CA ASP A 49 4.71 12.54 11.90
C ASP A 49 4.97 12.22 13.38
N GLY A 50 6.06 11.49 13.67
CA GLY A 50 6.45 11.08 15.03
C GLY A 50 5.71 9.85 15.60
N VAL A 51 4.75 9.28 14.86
CA VAL A 51 3.99 8.09 15.28
C VAL A 51 4.54 6.84 14.62
N LYS A 52 4.76 5.77 15.40
CA LYS A 52 5.23 4.46 14.92
C LYS A 52 4.05 3.61 14.42
N TYR A 53 4.16 3.12 13.18
CA TYR A 53 3.22 2.18 12.57
C TYR A 53 3.94 0.86 12.22
N PRO A 54 3.45 -0.30 12.69
CA PRO A 54 4.00 -1.61 12.36
C PRO A 54 3.99 -1.89 10.86
N LEU A 55 5.15 -2.20 10.28
CA LEU A 55 5.31 -2.35 8.83
C LEU A 55 4.57 -3.58 8.27
N ASN A 56 4.36 -4.62 9.09
CA ASN A 56 3.58 -5.81 8.72
C ASN A 56 2.07 -5.55 8.54
N ARG A 57 1.58 -4.38 8.97
CA ARG A 57 0.17 -3.97 8.85
C ARG A 57 -0.01 -2.82 7.87
N ILE A 58 1.02 -2.54 7.08
CA ILE A 58 1.02 -1.47 6.10
C ILE A 58 0.93 -2.06 4.71
N VAL A 59 -0.03 -1.54 3.95
CA VAL A 59 -0.21 -1.82 2.53
C VAL A 59 -0.08 -0.52 1.75
N HIS A 60 0.15 -0.62 0.45
CA HIS A 60 0.33 0.55 -0.37
C HIS A 60 -0.20 0.33 -1.79
N THR A 61 -0.71 1.38 -2.44
CA THR A 61 -1.38 1.28 -3.75
C THR A 61 -0.42 1.00 -4.92
N GLY A 62 0.89 1.11 -4.69
CA GLY A 62 1.92 0.84 -5.68
C GLY A 62 2.18 2.02 -6.62
N GLY A 63 3.22 1.88 -7.45
CA GLY A 63 3.65 2.92 -8.39
C GLY A 63 4.36 4.12 -7.76
N ARG A 64 4.66 5.12 -8.60
CA ARG A 64 5.47 6.30 -8.25
C ARG A 64 4.83 7.16 -7.15
N ARG A 65 3.49 7.23 -7.08
CA ARG A 65 2.72 7.99 -6.06
C ARG A 65 1.83 7.05 -5.27
N SER A 66 2.47 6.14 -4.53
CA SER A 66 1.76 5.16 -3.72
C SER A 66 1.16 5.80 -2.47
N VAL A 67 -0.12 5.56 -2.22
CA VAL A 67 -0.77 5.87 -0.94
C VAL A 67 -0.42 4.76 0.03
N TRP A 68 0.15 5.11 1.17
CA TRP A 68 0.48 4.15 2.23
C TRP A 68 -0.64 4.12 3.26
N ILE A 69 -1.07 2.91 3.62
CA ILE A 69 -2.29 2.68 4.38
C ILE A 69 -1.95 1.73 5.53
N PHE A 70 -2.23 2.15 6.76
CA PHE A 70 -2.18 1.30 7.93
C PHE A 70 -3.54 0.61 8.14
N LEU A 71 -3.50 -0.71 8.33
CA LEU A 71 -4.66 -1.56 8.57
C LEU A 71 -4.86 -1.80 10.07
N GLU A 72 -6.08 -1.62 10.56
CA GLU A 72 -6.51 -2.01 11.90
C GLU A 72 -6.64 -3.54 12.04
N GLU A 73 -6.83 -4.08 13.25
CA GLU A 73 -6.71 -5.53 13.51
C GLU A 73 -7.69 -6.40 12.72
N ASN A 74 -8.86 -5.84 12.40
CA ASN A 74 -9.93 -6.52 11.68
C ASN A 74 -10.04 -6.06 10.22
N GLU A 75 -8.98 -5.41 9.70
CA GLU A 75 -8.95 -4.87 8.35
C GLU A 75 -7.95 -5.64 7.50
N GLU A 76 -8.34 -5.88 6.26
CA GLU A 76 -7.51 -6.54 5.27
C GLU A 76 -7.55 -5.79 3.95
N ALA A 77 -6.54 -6.04 3.12
CA ALA A 77 -6.42 -5.43 1.81
C ALA A 77 -6.56 -6.52 0.73
N ILE A 78 -7.53 -6.35 -0.16
CA ILE A 78 -7.81 -7.27 -1.25
C ILE A 78 -7.49 -6.57 -2.56
N LEU A 79 -6.55 -7.13 -3.33
CA LEU A 79 -6.20 -6.60 -4.64
C LEU A 79 -7.03 -7.28 -5.72
N LEU A 80 -7.82 -6.50 -6.44
CA LEU A 80 -8.55 -6.93 -7.62
C LEU A 80 -7.70 -6.70 -8.87
N SER A 81 -7.70 -7.69 -9.76
CA SER A 81 -7.22 -7.58 -11.13
C SER A 81 -8.02 -6.56 -11.93
N SER A 82 -7.48 -6.15 -13.08
CA SER A 82 -8.20 -5.28 -14.03
C SER A 82 -9.48 -5.88 -14.60
N LYS A 83 -9.73 -7.17 -14.33
CA LYS A 83 -10.98 -7.87 -14.65
C LYS A 83 -11.97 -7.89 -13.47
N GLY A 84 -11.69 -7.18 -12.38
CA GLY A 84 -12.56 -7.09 -11.20
C GLY A 84 -12.54 -8.31 -10.28
N LYS A 85 -11.54 -9.19 -10.42
CA LYS A 85 -11.41 -10.40 -9.59
C LYS A 85 -10.18 -10.35 -8.69
N SER A 86 -10.34 -10.76 -7.43
CA SER A 86 -9.29 -10.87 -6.43
C SER A 86 -8.14 -11.76 -6.90
N PHE A 87 -6.91 -11.31 -6.69
CA PHE A 87 -5.71 -12.10 -6.96
C PHE A 87 -5.51 -13.26 -5.98
N THR A 88 -6.09 -13.15 -4.78
CA THR A 88 -5.86 -14.12 -3.69
C THR A 88 -6.75 -15.34 -3.84
N ASP A 89 -8.02 -15.13 -4.21
CA ASP A 89 -9.06 -16.17 -4.17
C ASP A 89 -10.04 -16.12 -5.36
N GLY A 90 -9.87 -15.18 -6.30
CA GLY A 90 -10.68 -15.10 -7.51
C GLY A 90 -12.08 -14.49 -7.33
N ARG A 91 -12.45 -14.08 -6.12
CA ARG A 91 -13.76 -13.47 -5.82
C ARG A 91 -13.94 -12.14 -6.54
N THR A 92 -15.17 -11.84 -6.96
CA THR A 92 -15.53 -10.49 -7.44
C THR A 92 -15.77 -9.54 -6.29
N LYS A 93 -15.85 -8.24 -6.59
CA LYS A 93 -16.21 -7.23 -5.59
C LYS A 93 -17.56 -7.53 -4.93
N GLU A 94 -18.56 -7.90 -5.72
CA GLU A 94 -19.91 -8.21 -5.22
C GLU A 94 -19.94 -9.44 -4.30
N GLU A 95 -19.01 -10.37 -4.49
CA GLU A 95 -18.86 -11.53 -3.60
C GLU A 95 -18.19 -11.13 -2.28
N ILE A 96 -17.20 -10.23 -2.34
CA ILE A 96 -16.52 -9.69 -1.16
C ILE A 96 -17.49 -8.86 -0.30
N GLU A 97 -18.33 -8.02 -0.92
CA GLU A 97 -19.32 -7.16 -0.23
C GLU A 97 -20.36 -7.94 0.59
N LYS A 98 -20.55 -9.24 0.33
CA LYS A 98 -21.46 -10.08 1.11
C LYS A 98 -20.89 -10.48 2.47
N GLU A 99 -19.57 -10.53 2.59
CA GLU A 99 -18.86 -11.01 3.78
C GLU A 99 -18.12 -9.88 4.50
N TYR A 100 -17.90 -8.75 3.82
CA TYR A 100 -17.06 -7.68 4.29
C TYR A 100 -17.67 -6.31 4.03
N GLU A 101 -17.41 -5.38 4.95
CA GLU A 101 -17.62 -3.95 4.73
C GLU A 101 -16.43 -3.38 3.92
N ILE A 102 -16.70 -2.81 2.74
CA ILE A 102 -15.68 -2.08 1.98
C ILE A 102 -15.50 -0.69 2.61
N LEU A 103 -14.35 -0.46 3.24
CA LEU A 103 -14.01 0.82 3.85
C LEU A 103 -13.53 1.83 2.80
N LYS A 104 -12.73 1.38 1.83
CA LYS A 104 -12.19 2.25 0.78
C LYS A 104 -11.69 1.48 -0.43
N GLU A 105 -11.71 2.16 -1.58
CA GLU A 105 -11.21 1.66 -2.86
C GLU A 105 -10.12 2.60 -3.37
N TYR A 106 -9.03 2.01 -3.86
CA TYR A 106 -7.95 2.76 -4.48
C TYR A 106 -7.63 2.17 -5.84
N GLU A 107 -7.33 3.04 -6.80
CA GLU A 107 -6.60 2.62 -7.99
C GLU A 107 -5.20 2.17 -7.57
N ALA A 108 -4.84 0.96 -7.96
CA ALA A 108 -3.56 0.35 -7.65
C ALA A 108 -2.81 -0.01 -8.93
N SER A 109 -1.47 0.05 -8.87
CA SER A 109 -0.60 -0.36 -9.97
C SER A 109 0.46 -1.34 -9.47
N ILE A 110 0.49 -2.54 -10.05
CA ILE A 110 1.57 -3.51 -9.81
C ILE A 110 2.88 -3.14 -10.54
N HIS A 111 2.87 -2.23 -11.53
CA HIS A 111 4.07 -1.86 -12.30
C HIS A 111 4.44 -0.38 -12.17
N GLY A 112 5.67 -0.08 -11.72
CA GLY A 112 6.21 1.27 -11.55
C GLY A 112 6.61 1.99 -12.83
N CYS A 113 6.23 1.52 -14.03
CA CYS A 113 6.62 2.13 -15.29
C CYS A 113 5.41 2.55 -16.16
N TYR A 114 5.41 3.83 -16.54
CA TYR A 114 4.30 4.69 -16.97
C TYR A 114 3.62 4.36 -18.32
N LYS A 115 3.62 3.11 -18.82
CA LYS A 115 3.10 2.83 -20.17
C LYS A 115 2.10 1.67 -20.30
N LEU A 116 1.96 0.81 -19.30
CA LEU A 116 1.02 -0.31 -19.32
C LEU A 116 0.48 -0.59 -17.91
N THR A 117 -0.10 0.42 -17.26
CA THR A 117 -0.76 0.25 -15.96
C THR A 117 -2.01 -0.60 -16.14
N CYS A 118 -1.96 -1.87 -15.75
CA CYS A 118 -3.16 -2.64 -15.50
C CYS A 118 -3.92 -1.94 -14.37
N HIS A 119 -5.07 -1.34 -14.67
CA HIS A 119 -5.95 -0.68 -13.71
C HIS A 119 -6.46 -1.71 -12.69
N GLN A 120 -5.74 -1.88 -11.60
CA GLN A 120 -6.13 -2.77 -10.51
C GLN A 120 -6.80 -1.95 -9.43
N THR A 121 -7.53 -2.64 -8.56
CA THR A 121 -8.26 -1.98 -7.48
C THR A 121 -7.81 -2.60 -6.17
N LEU A 122 -7.22 -1.79 -5.28
CA LEU A 122 -6.96 -2.20 -3.92
C LEU A 122 -8.18 -1.84 -3.08
N LEU A 123 -8.88 -2.86 -2.58
CA LEU A 123 -9.96 -2.71 -1.62
C LEU A 123 -9.38 -2.81 -0.22
N ILE A 124 -9.75 -1.88 0.65
CA ILE A 124 -9.58 -2.01 2.09
C ILE A 124 -10.92 -2.42 2.66
N VAL A 125 -10.94 -3.58 3.30
CA VAL A 125 -12.18 -4.19 3.78
C VAL A 125 -12.07 -4.53 5.25
N LYS A 126 -13.22 -4.68 5.90
CA LYS A 126 -13.35 -5.02 7.31
C LYS A 126 -14.36 -6.15 7.50
N LYS A 127 -14.01 -7.13 8.34
CA LYS A 127 -14.95 -8.18 8.77
C LYS A 127 -15.95 -7.68 9.80
#